data_AF-A0A397EYM5-F1
#
_entry.id   AF-A0A397EYM5-F1
#
_cell.length_a   1.000
_cell.length_b   1.000
_cell.length_c   1.000
_cell.angle_alpha   90.00
_cell.angle_beta   90.00
_cell.angle_gamma   90.00
#
_symmetry.space_group_name_H-M   'P 1'
#
loop_
_entity.id
_entity.type
_entity.pdbx_description
1 polymer ?
#
loop_
_entity_poly.entity_id
_entity_poly.type
_entity_poly.pdbx_seq_one_letter_code
_entity_poly.pdbx_strand_id
1 'polypeptide(L)'
;MHIIVAMYLVMWATLLQTALDADLVSVRVYQPLVTSVVYVITATLHLYAVYSVVVSECKQRPLSQKVGPSIDAIAPQSRIALFDLDNWYDHSIILFNLIEIACASTQATTMFRTIVEPAKVVSYAIVVVLYIVLSPLILFVRNTQAKTSLVNVADSILSFTLSCGHPFAAVVFQLSDYVLVHPALEHDNLWSTQTLVLTRQLLPSTFVHLCSILGLHVGTYLALRRVMNTSHHIHLALTAVTEKKPPVAPVTRTRTARVKQTLHLLVHASRSSLQDQLKLSRKKRLLLRVNLVVNMTLGMASILVITRSMVRRTHCPEYCRAYSRPLFDLSCHCAYVEVNCVLQGIVDPLPLLDPAIVGTNALYMEISRCDLSSGLPAASLAPFQDLSKLLILYSNMTSWDEPLPPGVNHVIVRRSRLQSVPSALGGP
;
A
#
# COMPACT_ATOMS: atom_id res chain seq x y z
N MET A 1 0.42 0.68 -16.59
CA MET A 1 0.22 0.44 -15.14
C MET A 1 0.02 -1.03 -14.81
N HIS A 2 -0.96 -1.76 -15.37
CA HIS A 2 -1.14 -3.20 -15.09
C HIS A 2 0.14 -4.05 -15.26
N ILE A 3 0.88 -3.85 -16.35
CA ILE A 3 2.14 -4.56 -16.60
C ILE A 3 3.17 -4.27 -15.50
N ILE A 4 3.32 -3.01 -15.07
CA ILE A 4 4.28 -2.61 -14.03
C ILE A 4 3.93 -3.28 -12.70
N VAL A 5 2.64 -3.27 -12.31
CA VAL A 5 2.19 -3.94 -11.07
C VAL A 5 2.44 -5.45 -11.15
N ALA A 6 2.14 -6.08 -12.29
CA ALA A 6 2.39 -7.51 -12.48
C ALA A 6 3.89 -7.84 -12.38
N MET A 7 4.77 -7.06 -13.03
CA MET A 7 6.22 -7.23 -12.93
C MET A 7 6.72 -7.06 -11.49
N TYR A 8 6.24 -6.04 -10.79
CA TYR A 8 6.58 -5.81 -9.38
C TYR A 8 6.20 -6.99 -8.49
N LEU A 9 4.98 -7.52 -8.64
CA LEU A 9 4.50 -8.67 -7.87
C LEU A 9 5.28 -9.95 -8.20
N VAL A 10 5.58 -10.19 -9.48
CA VAL A 10 6.40 -11.33 -9.92
C VAL A 10 7.81 -11.23 -9.35
N MET A 11 8.43 -10.04 -9.39
CA MET A 11 9.75 -9.81 -8.81
C MET A 11 9.77 -10.21 -7.33
N TRP A 12 8.84 -9.74 -6.51
CA TRP A 12 8.76 -10.14 -5.10
C TRP A 12 8.46 -11.63 -4.91
N ALA A 13 7.58 -12.21 -5.72
CA ALA A 13 7.29 -13.63 -5.66
C ALA A 13 8.54 -14.48 -5.96
N THR A 14 9.36 -14.06 -6.94
CA THR A 14 10.63 -14.72 -7.26
C THR A 14 11.66 -14.57 -6.15
N LEU A 15 11.81 -13.36 -5.59
CA LEU A 15 12.71 -13.12 -4.45
C LEU A 15 12.37 -14.01 -3.26
N LEU A 16 11.08 -14.19 -2.95
CA LEU A 16 10.64 -15.07 -1.87
C LEU A 16 10.93 -16.56 -2.12
N GLN A 17 11.01 -16.98 -3.38
CA GLN A 17 11.31 -18.38 -3.74
C GLN A 17 12.81 -18.65 -3.83
N THR A 18 13.63 -17.62 -4.07
CA THR A 18 15.09 -17.74 -4.23
C THR A 18 15.88 -17.26 -3.01
N ALA A 19 15.24 -16.64 -2.03
CA ALA A 19 15.89 -16.15 -0.81
C ALA A 19 16.39 -17.32 0.06
N LEU A 20 17.53 -17.12 0.71
CA LEU A 20 18.05 -18.05 1.70
C LEU A 20 17.21 -17.99 2.98
N ASP A 21 17.14 -19.10 3.72
CA ASP A 21 16.36 -19.16 4.98
C ASP A 21 16.81 -18.10 5.99
N ALA A 22 18.12 -17.83 6.06
CA ALA A 22 18.69 -16.79 6.93
C ALA A 22 18.16 -15.37 6.59
N ASP A 23 17.97 -15.07 5.30
CA ASP A 23 17.45 -13.79 4.85
C ASP A 23 15.95 -13.66 5.18
N LEU A 24 15.20 -14.75 5.00
CA LEU A 24 13.78 -14.81 5.31
C LEU A 24 13.50 -14.61 6.81
N VAL A 25 14.34 -15.17 7.68
CA VAL A 25 14.28 -14.94 9.13
C VAL A 25 14.59 -13.49 9.47
N SER A 26 15.62 -12.90 8.85
CA SER A 26 16.01 -11.51 9.09
C SER A 26 14.95 -10.50 8.64
N VAL A 27 14.25 -10.78 7.54
CA VAL A 27 13.16 -9.95 7.01
C VAL A 27 11.82 -10.24 7.71
N ARG A 28 11.69 -11.35 8.46
CA ARG A 28 10.48 -11.74 9.20
C ARG A 28 9.24 -11.84 8.32
N VAL A 29 9.38 -12.47 7.16
CA VAL A 29 8.28 -12.61 6.19
C VAL A 29 7.19 -13.53 6.76
N TYR A 30 5.93 -13.09 6.67
CA TYR A 30 4.76 -13.91 6.97
C TYR A 30 4.63 -15.01 5.92
N GLN A 31 4.80 -16.26 6.33
CA GLN A 31 4.59 -17.47 5.52
C GLN A 31 5.03 -17.28 4.04
N PRO A 32 6.34 -17.32 3.74
CA PRO A 32 6.89 -16.95 2.44
C PRO A 32 6.19 -17.61 1.24
N LEU A 33 5.84 -18.90 1.35
CA LEU A 33 5.11 -19.64 0.33
C LEU A 33 3.71 -19.06 0.07
N VAL A 34 2.94 -18.79 1.13
CA VAL A 34 1.58 -18.24 1.03
C VAL A 34 1.63 -16.85 0.40
N THR A 35 2.55 -16.00 0.85
CA THR A 35 2.74 -14.65 0.30
C THR A 35 3.13 -14.71 -1.18
N SER A 36 4.06 -15.60 -1.57
CA SER A 36 4.45 -15.80 -2.96
C SER A 36 3.26 -16.22 -3.84
N VAL A 37 2.45 -17.19 -3.39
CA VAL A 37 1.24 -17.63 -4.10
C VAL A 37 0.24 -16.50 -4.29
N VAL A 38 -0.02 -15.70 -3.25
CA VAL A 38 -0.93 -14.55 -3.31
C VAL A 38 -0.43 -13.51 -4.32
N TYR A 39 0.88 -13.25 -4.36
CA TYR A 39 1.47 -12.32 -5.33
C TYR A 39 1.35 -12.83 -6.77
N VAL A 40 1.57 -14.12 -7.02
CA VAL A 40 1.36 -14.74 -8.34
C VAL A 40 -0.10 -14.66 -8.79
N ILE A 41 -1.05 -14.99 -7.90
CA ILE A 41 -2.49 -14.86 -8.19
C ILE A 41 -2.85 -13.41 -8.54
N THR A 42 -2.34 -12.45 -7.77
CA THR A 42 -2.64 -11.03 -8.01
C THR A 42 -1.97 -10.52 -9.31
N ALA A 43 -0.75 -10.99 -9.62
CA ALA A 43 -0.08 -10.67 -10.87
C ALA A 43 -0.84 -11.23 -12.10
N THR A 44 -1.29 -12.49 -12.03
CA THR A 44 -2.08 -13.10 -13.10
C THR A 44 -3.41 -12.38 -13.33
N LEU A 45 -4.06 -11.88 -12.27
CA LEU A 45 -5.25 -11.04 -12.38
C LEU A 45 -4.98 -9.77 -13.20
N HIS A 46 -3.86 -9.08 -12.95
CA HIS A 46 -3.46 -7.90 -13.71
C HIS A 46 -3.09 -8.23 -15.16
N LEU A 47 -2.42 -9.35 -15.42
CA LEU A 47 -2.09 -9.81 -16.78
C LEU A 47 -3.36 -10.21 -17.56
N TYR A 48 -4.32 -10.85 -16.89
CA TYR A 48 -5.62 -11.18 -17.49
C TYR A 48 -6.37 -9.92 -17.95
N ALA A 49 -6.32 -8.83 -17.17
CA ALA A 49 -6.89 -7.56 -17.60
C ALA A 49 -6.25 -7.05 -18.91
N VAL A 50 -4.92 -7.11 -19.03
CA VAL A 50 -4.22 -6.75 -20.27
C VAL A 50 -4.65 -7.65 -21.43
N TYR A 51 -4.66 -8.97 -21.21
CA TYR A 51 -5.08 -9.94 -22.22
C TYR A 51 -6.51 -9.67 -22.73
N SER A 52 -7.44 -9.36 -21.82
CA SER A 52 -8.83 -9.07 -22.19
C SER A 52 -8.98 -7.87 -23.12
N VAL A 53 -8.15 -6.83 -22.94
CA VAL A 53 -8.12 -5.66 -23.81
C VAL A 53 -7.58 -6.03 -25.18
N VAL A 54 -6.41 -6.68 -25.24
CA VAL A 54 -5.75 -7.06 -26.50
C VAL A 54 -6.65 -7.97 -27.35
N VAL A 55 -7.30 -8.95 -26.74
CA VAL A 55 -8.23 -9.86 -27.46
C VAL A 55 -9.48 -9.12 -27.94
N SER A 56 -10.01 -8.20 -27.14
CA SER A 56 -11.20 -7.42 -27.53
C SER A 56 -10.92 -6.54 -28.75
N GLU A 57 -9.74 -5.92 -28.82
CA GLU A 57 -9.31 -5.12 -29.98
C GLU A 57 -9.05 -6.00 -31.22
N CYS A 58 -8.45 -7.18 -31.05
CA CYS A 58 -8.23 -8.13 -32.14
C CYS A 58 -9.55 -8.67 -32.74
N LYS A 59 -10.57 -8.93 -31.90
CA LYS A 59 -11.90 -9.36 -32.38
C LYS A 59 -12.70 -8.23 -33.04
N GLN A 60 -12.40 -6.97 -32.74
CA GLN A 60 -13.08 -5.80 -33.32
C GLN A 60 -12.51 -5.35 -34.67
N ARG A 61 -11.45 -5.99 -35.22
CA ARG A 61 -11.07 -5.79 -36.62
C ARG A 61 -12.08 -6.53 -37.52
N PRO A 62 -12.94 -5.83 -38.28
CA PRO A 62 -13.91 -6.52 -39.13
C PRO A 62 -13.17 -7.09 -40.34
N LEU A 63 -13.17 -8.43 -40.45
CA LEU A 63 -13.21 -9.05 -41.77
C LEU A 63 -14.48 -8.52 -42.44
N SER A 64 -14.30 -7.76 -43.52
CA SER A 64 -15.35 -7.24 -44.39
C SER A 64 -16.47 -8.27 -44.59
N GLN A 65 -17.56 -8.13 -43.84
CA GLN A 65 -18.72 -9.01 -43.93
C GLN A 65 -19.87 -8.19 -44.51
N LYS A 66 -20.25 -8.57 -45.74
CA LYS A 66 -21.40 -8.06 -46.47
C LYS A 66 -22.64 -8.05 -45.58
N VAL A 67 -23.19 -6.86 -45.37
CA VAL A 67 -24.45 -6.64 -44.66
C VAL A 67 -25.61 -7.12 -45.54
N GLY A 68 -26.30 -8.18 -45.10
CA GLY A 68 -27.68 -8.47 -45.47
C GLY A 68 -28.63 -7.99 -44.37
N PRO A 69 -29.88 -7.57 -44.68
CA PRO A 69 -30.78 -7.01 -43.68
C PRO A 69 -31.43 -8.13 -42.87
N SER A 70 -30.98 -8.35 -41.63
CA SER A 70 -31.76 -9.08 -40.61
C SER A 70 -32.51 -8.05 -39.76
N ILE A 71 -33.84 -8.10 -39.81
CA ILE A 71 -34.71 -7.37 -38.89
C ILE A 71 -34.76 -8.19 -37.60
N ASP A 72 -33.83 -7.92 -36.68
CA ASP A 72 -33.91 -8.47 -35.34
C ASP A 72 -34.64 -7.50 -34.41
N ALA A 73 -35.72 -8.02 -33.83
CA ALA A 73 -36.62 -7.34 -32.92
C ALA A 73 -35.85 -6.72 -31.75
N ILE A 74 -36.07 -5.42 -31.53
CA ILE A 74 -35.65 -4.72 -30.31
C ILE A 74 -36.44 -5.33 -29.15
N ALA A 75 -35.84 -6.32 -28.47
CA ALA A 75 -36.33 -6.78 -27.19
C ALA A 75 -36.27 -5.60 -26.21
N PRO A 76 -37.34 -5.30 -25.45
CA PRO A 76 -37.29 -4.26 -24.43
C PRO A 76 -36.45 -4.80 -23.27
N GLN A 77 -35.13 -4.62 -23.34
CA GLN A 77 -34.25 -4.90 -22.21
C GLN A 77 -34.71 -4.05 -21.03
N SER A 78 -35.13 -4.75 -19.99
CA SER A 78 -35.74 -4.25 -18.78
C SER A 78 -34.89 -3.15 -18.14
N ARG A 79 -35.35 -1.90 -18.28
CA ARG A 79 -34.91 -0.73 -17.49
C ARG A 79 -35.15 -0.88 -15.97
N ILE A 80 -35.36 -2.09 -15.47
CA ILE A 80 -35.56 -2.37 -14.04
C ILE A 80 -34.37 -3.19 -13.52
N ALA A 81 -33.84 -4.14 -14.31
CA ALA A 81 -32.63 -4.89 -13.96
C ALA A 81 -31.34 -4.04 -14.08
N LEU A 82 -31.30 -3.09 -15.02
CA LEU A 82 -30.16 -2.17 -15.19
C LEU A 82 -29.99 -1.20 -13.99
N PHE A 83 -31.10 -0.85 -13.32
CA PHE A 83 -31.09 0.15 -12.24
C PHE A 83 -30.72 -0.44 -10.87
N ASP A 84 -31.09 -1.69 -10.61
CA ASP A 84 -30.69 -2.37 -9.37
C ASP A 84 -29.19 -2.67 -9.35
N LEU A 85 -28.62 -2.93 -10.54
CA LEU A 85 -27.18 -3.13 -10.75
C LEU A 85 -26.37 -1.83 -10.55
N ASP A 86 -26.85 -0.69 -11.05
CA ASP A 86 -26.21 0.63 -10.87
C ASP A 86 -26.18 1.05 -9.39
N ASN A 87 -27.23 0.70 -8.64
CA ASN A 87 -27.34 1.04 -7.22
C ASN A 87 -26.42 0.19 -6.34
N TRP A 88 -26.26 -1.10 -6.65
CA TRP A 88 -25.24 -1.97 -6.04
C TRP A 88 -23.82 -1.54 -6.39
N TYR A 89 -23.61 -1.04 -7.60
CA TYR A 89 -22.32 -0.61 -8.10
C TYR A 89 -21.77 0.59 -7.31
N ASP A 90 -22.59 1.61 -7.04
CA ASP A 90 -22.16 2.79 -6.25
C ASP A 90 -21.78 2.45 -4.80
N HIS A 91 -22.55 1.59 -4.13
CA HIS A 91 -22.26 1.16 -2.76
C HIS A 91 -20.95 0.37 -2.71
N SER A 92 -20.73 -0.48 -3.71
CA SER A 92 -19.50 -1.25 -3.84
C SER A 92 -18.29 -0.33 -4.04
N ILE A 93 -18.40 0.72 -4.86
CA ILE A 93 -17.32 1.70 -5.05
C ILE A 93 -16.96 2.40 -3.75
N ILE A 94 -17.95 2.89 -3.00
CA ILE A 94 -17.70 3.56 -1.72
C ILE A 94 -17.02 2.60 -0.74
N LEU A 95 -17.51 1.35 -0.65
CA LEU A 95 -16.94 0.33 0.21
C LEU A 95 -15.47 0.02 -0.17
N PHE A 96 -15.17 -0.18 -1.45
CA PHE A 96 -13.81 -0.44 -1.90
C PHE A 96 -12.88 0.74 -1.64
N ASN A 97 -13.34 1.98 -1.86
CA ASN A 97 -12.53 3.16 -1.55
C ASN A 97 -12.24 3.27 -0.05
N LEU A 98 -13.21 2.96 0.83
CA LEU A 98 -12.98 2.94 2.28
C LEU A 98 -12.00 1.83 2.71
N ILE A 99 -12.09 0.65 2.09
CA ILE A 99 -11.12 -0.45 2.32
C ILE A 99 -9.73 0.00 1.89
N GLU A 100 -9.60 0.61 0.71
CA GLU A 100 -8.31 1.08 0.19
C GLU A 100 -7.70 2.15 1.10
N ILE A 101 -8.51 3.08 1.61
CA ILE A 101 -8.09 4.08 2.60
C ILE A 101 -7.62 3.41 3.90
N ALA A 102 -8.34 2.41 4.40
CA ALA A 102 -7.96 1.69 5.61
C ALA A 102 -6.62 0.94 5.41
N CYS A 103 -6.45 0.26 4.28
CA CYS A 103 -5.21 -0.42 3.90
C CYS A 103 -4.04 0.57 3.77
N ALA A 104 -4.23 1.67 3.05
CA ALA A 104 -3.22 2.71 2.85
C ALA A 104 -2.82 3.40 4.16
N SER A 105 -3.80 3.67 5.04
CA SER A 105 -3.56 4.27 6.36
C SER A 105 -2.83 3.31 7.30
N THR A 106 -3.16 2.02 7.22
CA THR A 106 -2.45 0.96 7.96
C THR A 106 -1.00 0.88 7.49
N GLN A 107 -0.78 0.89 6.16
CA GLN A 107 0.56 0.90 5.57
C GLN A 107 1.36 2.15 5.97
N ALA A 108 0.73 3.34 5.95
CA ALA A 108 1.39 4.55 6.41
C ALA A 108 1.78 4.45 7.90
N THR A 109 0.87 3.95 8.74
CA THR A 109 1.13 3.78 10.18
C THR A 109 2.29 2.82 10.45
N THR A 110 2.40 1.73 9.69
CA THR A 110 3.54 0.82 9.80
C THR A 110 4.82 1.48 9.32
N MET A 111 4.81 2.20 8.20
CA MET A 111 5.97 2.97 7.72
C MET A 111 6.48 3.98 8.76
N PHE A 112 5.60 4.75 9.40
CA PHE A 112 5.99 5.69 10.47
C PHE A 112 6.62 4.98 11.68
N ARG A 113 6.21 3.74 11.97
CA ARG A 113 6.77 2.96 13.09
C ARG A 113 8.12 2.33 12.79
N THR A 114 8.41 1.98 11.54
CA THR A 114 9.56 1.15 11.18
C THR A 114 10.62 1.87 10.35
N ILE A 115 10.22 2.70 9.38
CA ILE A 115 11.16 3.36 8.48
C ILE A 115 11.80 4.56 9.18
N VAL A 116 13.12 4.64 9.09
CA VAL A 116 13.94 5.67 9.75
C VAL A 116 14.09 6.95 8.91
N GLU A 117 13.94 6.84 7.58
CA GLU A 117 14.09 7.95 6.65
C GLU A 117 12.80 8.77 6.54
N PRO A 118 12.78 10.02 7.04
CA PRO A 118 11.55 10.82 7.09
C PRO A 118 11.01 11.14 5.71
N ALA A 119 11.88 11.35 4.71
CA ALA A 119 11.46 11.69 3.36
C ALA A 119 10.60 10.60 2.71
N LYS A 120 10.97 9.32 2.87
CA LYS A 120 10.23 8.18 2.34
C LYS A 120 8.85 8.05 2.99
N VAL A 121 8.78 8.23 4.31
CA VAL A 121 7.53 8.10 5.06
C VAL A 121 6.57 9.28 4.80
N VAL A 122 7.08 10.51 4.85
CA VAL A 122 6.28 11.72 4.62
C VAL A 122 5.75 11.75 3.19
N SER A 123 6.56 11.39 2.20
CA SER A 123 6.09 11.32 0.81
C SER A 123 4.95 10.31 0.63
N TYR A 124 5.04 9.11 1.22
CA TYR A 124 3.94 8.15 1.19
C TYR A 124 2.68 8.72 1.87
N ALA A 125 2.85 9.33 3.05
CA ALA A 125 1.76 9.90 3.82
C ALA A 125 1.03 11.03 3.07
N ILE A 126 1.75 11.86 2.32
CA ILE A 126 1.16 12.88 1.46
C ILE A 126 0.25 12.24 0.41
N VAL A 127 0.70 11.16 -0.25
CA VAL A 127 -0.14 10.44 -1.23
C VAL A 127 -1.39 9.85 -0.57
N VAL A 128 -1.27 9.29 0.65
CA VAL A 128 -2.42 8.79 1.42
C VAL A 128 -3.42 9.90 1.73
N VAL A 129 -2.95 11.04 2.22
CA VAL A 129 -3.82 12.20 2.52
C VAL A 129 -4.49 12.72 1.25
N LEU A 130 -3.75 12.84 0.15
CA LEU A 130 -4.30 13.23 -1.15
C LEU A 130 -5.38 12.24 -1.59
N TYR A 131 -5.15 10.94 -1.46
CA TYR A 131 -6.13 9.92 -1.83
C TYR A 131 -7.40 10.03 -0.97
N ILE A 132 -7.26 10.16 0.35
CA ILE A 132 -8.39 10.34 1.28
C ILE A 132 -9.23 11.56 0.89
N VAL A 133 -8.59 12.69 0.55
CA VAL A 133 -9.30 13.94 0.22
C VAL A 133 -9.91 13.90 -1.17
N LEU A 134 -9.20 13.34 -2.16
CA LEU A 134 -9.62 13.37 -3.57
C LEU A 134 -10.64 12.27 -3.91
N SER A 135 -10.49 11.06 -3.36
CA SER A 135 -11.37 9.90 -3.60
C SER A 135 -12.88 10.19 -3.42
N PRO A 136 -13.35 10.87 -2.35
CA PRO A 136 -14.77 11.20 -2.23
C PRO A 136 -15.23 12.24 -3.25
N LEU A 137 -14.37 13.19 -3.65
CA LEU A 137 -14.71 14.24 -4.61
C LEU A 137 -15.03 13.64 -5.99
N ILE A 138 -14.38 12.52 -6.33
CA ILE A 138 -14.62 11.74 -7.55
C ILE A 138 -16.10 11.41 -7.72
N LEU A 139 -16.75 10.97 -6.64
CA LEU A 139 -18.14 10.52 -6.65
C LEU A 139 -19.15 11.67 -6.82
N PHE A 140 -18.73 12.93 -6.65
CA PHE A 140 -19.57 14.11 -6.82
C PHE A 140 -19.50 14.72 -8.23
N VAL A 141 -18.52 14.34 -9.05
CA VAL A 141 -18.30 14.92 -10.37
C VAL A 141 -19.16 14.20 -11.41
N ARG A 142 -20.43 14.62 -11.53
CA ARG A 142 -21.44 13.89 -12.31
C ARG A 142 -21.85 14.52 -13.65
N ASN A 143 -21.21 15.61 -14.11
CA ASN A 143 -21.83 16.41 -15.18
C ASN A 143 -20.99 16.80 -16.40
N THR A 144 -19.84 16.18 -16.66
CA THR A 144 -19.24 16.15 -18.01
C THR A 144 -18.43 14.86 -18.19
N GLN A 145 -18.57 14.18 -19.33
CA GLN A 145 -17.83 12.93 -19.61
C GLN A 145 -16.31 13.10 -19.48
N ALA A 146 -15.78 14.27 -19.88
CA ALA A 146 -14.36 14.61 -19.73
C ALA A 146 -13.91 14.67 -18.27
N LYS A 147 -14.75 15.20 -17.36
CA LYS A 147 -14.40 15.29 -15.93
C LYS A 147 -14.40 13.91 -15.27
N THR A 148 -15.34 13.03 -15.61
CA THR A 148 -15.37 11.65 -15.09
C THR A 148 -14.15 10.84 -15.52
N SER A 149 -13.68 11.01 -16.76
CA SER A 149 -12.46 10.36 -17.25
C SER A 149 -11.20 10.82 -16.50
N LEU A 150 -11.00 12.15 -16.38
CA LEU A 150 -9.85 12.72 -15.66
C LEU A 150 -9.78 12.22 -14.21
N VAL A 151 -10.94 12.16 -13.57
CA VAL A 151 -11.09 11.73 -12.19
C VAL A 151 -10.75 10.24 -12.00
N ASN A 152 -11.24 9.36 -12.88
CA ASN A 152 -10.88 7.94 -12.83
C ASN A 152 -9.38 7.72 -13.09
N VAL A 153 -8.77 8.52 -13.97
CA VAL A 153 -7.33 8.49 -14.20
C VAL A 153 -6.57 8.92 -12.94
N ALA A 154 -6.98 10.00 -12.29
CA ALA A 154 -6.38 10.45 -11.04
C ALA A 154 -6.47 9.40 -9.92
N ASP A 155 -7.64 8.75 -9.76
CA ASP A 155 -7.85 7.61 -8.85
C ASP A 155 -6.83 6.51 -9.14
N SER A 156 -6.74 6.08 -10.41
CA SER A 156 -5.82 5.02 -10.82
C SER A 156 -4.34 5.36 -10.58
N ILE A 157 -3.94 6.62 -10.75
CA ILE A 157 -2.57 7.08 -10.49
C ILE A 157 -2.27 7.04 -9.00
N LEU A 158 -3.18 7.53 -8.15
CA LEU A 158 -2.99 7.53 -6.70
C LEU A 158 -2.99 6.11 -6.15
N SER A 159 -3.95 5.27 -6.54
CA SER A 159 -3.99 3.85 -6.17
C SER A 159 -2.73 3.11 -6.61
N PHE A 160 -2.29 3.31 -7.86
CA PHE A 160 -1.03 2.73 -8.36
C PHE A 160 0.18 3.20 -7.55
N THR A 161 0.27 4.49 -7.24
CA THR A 161 1.36 5.07 -6.44
C THR A 161 1.37 4.47 -5.03
N LEU A 162 0.22 4.30 -4.40
CA LEU A 162 0.08 3.74 -3.04
C LEU A 162 0.41 2.24 -2.98
N SER A 163 0.05 1.48 -4.02
CA SER A 163 0.25 0.03 -4.03
C SER A 163 1.66 -0.39 -4.44
N CYS A 164 2.21 0.24 -5.48
CA CYS A 164 3.44 -0.20 -6.12
C CYS A 164 4.40 0.94 -6.43
N GLY A 165 3.90 2.08 -6.92
CA GLY A 165 4.75 3.15 -7.45
C GLY A 165 5.72 3.74 -6.43
N HIS A 166 5.23 4.12 -5.24
CA HIS A 166 6.08 4.66 -4.17
C HIS A 166 7.03 3.60 -3.58
N PRO A 167 6.55 2.40 -3.19
CA PRO A 167 7.42 1.30 -2.75
C PRO A 167 8.55 0.99 -3.76
N PHE A 168 8.21 0.91 -5.05
CA PHE A 168 9.18 0.63 -6.11
C PHE A 168 10.20 1.75 -6.26
N ALA A 169 9.76 3.01 -6.28
CA ALA A 169 10.66 4.15 -6.37
C ALA A 169 11.64 4.20 -5.19
N ALA A 170 11.18 3.91 -3.96
CA ALA A 170 12.03 3.89 -2.77
C ALA A 170 13.17 2.86 -2.90
N VAL A 171 12.89 1.67 -3.44
CA VAL A 171 13.89 0.62 -3.70
C VAL A 171 14.86 1.04 -4.80
N VAL A 172 14.33 1.56 -5.91
CA VAL A 172 15.16 1.98 -7.06
C VAL A 172 16.15 3.07 -6.65
N PHE A 173 15.72 4.07 -5.88
CA PHE A 173 16.63 5.11 -5.39
C PHE A 173 17.75 4.52 -4.53
N GLN A 174 17.41 3.63 -3.58
CA GLN A 174 18.39 3.03 -2.69
C GLN A 174 19.38 2.09 -3.41
N LEU A 175 18.89 1.30 -4.37
CA LEU A 175 19.75 0.45 -5.20
C LEU A 175 20.64 1.26 -6.14
N SER A 176 20.12 2.38 -6.68
CA SER A 176 20.91 3.23 -7.57
C SER A 176 22.10 3.87 -6.84
N ASP A 177 21.91 4.28 -5.59
CA ASP A 177 23.00 4.84 -4.77
C ASP A 177 24.08 3.78 -4.49
N TYR A 178 23.66 2.56 -4.15
CA TYR A 178 24.57 1.43 -3.93
C TYR A 178 25.37 1.04 -5.19
N VAL A 179 24.68 0.86 -6.33
CA VAL A 179 25.32 0.33 -7.55
C VAL A 179 26.12 1.39 -8.29
N LEU A 180 25.64 2.64 -8.33
CA LEU A 180 26.22 3.67 -9.20
C LEU A 180 27.12 4.67 -8.47
N VAL A 181 26.91 4.89 -7.17
CA VAL A 181 27.55 5.99 -6.44
C VAL A 181 28.54 5.48 -5.40
N HIS A 182 28.09 4.60 -4.50
CA HIS A 182 28.87 4.18 -3.33
C HIS A 182 28.78 2.65 -3.09
N PRO A 183 29.60 1.83 -3.79
CA PRO A 183 29.59 0.38 -3.59
C PRO A 183 30.08 -0.04 -2.19
N ALA A 184 30.76 0.86 -1.45
CA ALA A 184 31.18 0.60 -0.08
C ALA A 184 30.02 0.61 0.94
N LEU A 185 28.81 1.00 0.56
CA LEU A 185 27.63 1.07 1.44
C LEU A 185 27.24 -0.29 2.06
N GLU A 186 27.65 -1.41 1.46
CA GLU A 186 27.46 -2.74 2.04
C GLU A 186 28.04 -2.86 3.45
N HIS A 187 29.12 -2.13 3.74
CA HIS A 187 29.78 -2.16 5.05
C HIS A 187 29.25 -1.09 6.01
N ASP A 188 28.37 -0.21 5.55
CA ASP A 188 27.75 0.82 6.37
C ASP A 188 26.54 0.24 7.12
N ASN A 189 26.64 0.22 8.45
CA ASN A 189 25.58 -0.26 9.33
C ASN A 189 24.34 0.65 9.29
N LEU A 190 24.49 1.95 9.01
CA LEU A 190 23.36 2.87 8.86
C LEU A 190 22.57 2.52 7.60
N TRP A 191 23.25 2.42 6.45
CA TRP A 191 22.63 2.02 5.19
C TRP A 191 22.00 0.63 5.30
N SER A 192 22.69 -0.33 5.92
CA SER A 192 22.17 -1.67 6.16
C SER A 192 20.88 -1.64 7.00
N THR A 193 20.84 -0.82 8.05
CA THR A 193 19.62 -0.64 8.87
C THR A 193 18.48 -0.08 8.02
N GLN A 194 18.74 0.97 7.24
CA GLN A 194 17.76 1.60 6.35
C GLN A 194 17.21 0.62 5.30
N THR A 195 18.09 -0.14 4.67
CA THR A 195 17.74 -1.16 3.68
C THR A 195 16.90 -2.27 4.33
N LEU A 196 17.29 -2.76 5.51
CA LEU A 196 16.56 -3.83 6.18
C LEU A 196 15.15 -3.41 6.58
N VAL A 197 14.97 -2.22 7.18
CA VAL A 197 13.63 -1.75 7.56
C VAL A 197 12.75 -1.48 6.33
N LEU A 198 13.33 -1.00 5.23
CA LEU A 198 12.60 -0.83 3.97
C LEU A 198 12.17 -2.19 3.41
N THR A 199 13.06 -3.17 3.35
CA THR A 199 12.73 -4.54 2.89
C THR A 199 11.65 -5.18 3.75
N ARG A 200 11.71 -5.03 5.08
CA ARG A 200 10.65 -5.48 6.02
C ARG A 200 9.30 -4.81 5.79
N GLN A 201 9.26 -3.63 5.18
CA GLN A 201 8.02 -2.95 4.83
C GLN A 201 7.44 -3.42 3.49
N LEU A 202 8.30 -3.88 2.57
CA LEU A 202 7.90 -4.31 1.23
C LEU A 202 7.34 -5.74 1.23
N LEU A 203 7.74 -6.53 2.23
CA LEU A 203 7.26 -7.88 2.45
C LEU A 203 6.35 -7.93 3.69
N PRO A 204 5.19 -8.59 3.62
CA PRO A 204 4.28 -8.65 4.73
C PRO A 204 4.88 -9.49 5.84
N SER A 205 4.96 -8.92 7.04
CA SER A 205 5.43 -9.60 8.26
C SER A 205 4.30 -10.18 9.10
N THR A 206 3.06 -9.78 8.83
CA THR A 206 1.86 -10.27 9.51
C THR A 206 0.73 -10.49 8.50
N PHE A 207 -0.27 -11.29 8.90
CA PHE A 207 -1.48 -11.50 8.10
C PHE A 207 -2.20 -10.18 7.77
N VAL A 208 -2.31 -9.25 8.73
CA VAL A 208 -2.96 -7.94 8.51
C VAL A 208 -2.17 -7.10 7.49
N HIS A 209 -0.84 -7.16 7.53
CA HIS A 209 0.01 -6.48 6.56
C HIS A 209 -0.20 -7.08 5.16
N LEU A 210 -0.27 -8.40 5.03
CA LEU A 210 -0.59 -9.08 3.76
C LEU A 210 -1.96 -8.66 3.21
N CYS A 211 -3.01 -8.64 4.05
CA CYS A 211 -4.33 -8.19 3.65
C CYS A 211 -4.33 -6.72 3.20
N SER A 212 -3.53 -5.87 3.85
CA SER A 212 -3.43 -4.45 3.48
C SER A 212 -2.76 -4.27 2.11
N ILE A 213 -1.65 -4.96 1.86
CA ILE A 213 -0.97 -4.96 0.56
C ILE A 213 -1.91 -5.50 -0.53
N LEU A 214 -2.60 -6.61 -0.27
CA LEU A 214 -3.55 -7.20 -1.21
C LEU A 214 -4.71 -6.23 -1.51
N GLY A 215 -5.26 -5.59 -0.48
CA GLY A 215 -6.31 -4.58 -0.62
C GLY A 215 -5.90 -3.44 -1.55
N LEU A 216 -4.66 -2.94 -1.43
CA LEU A 216 -4.13 -1.89 -2.30
C LEU A 216 -3.97 -2.35 -3.76
N HIS A 217 -3.49 -3.58 -3.99
CA HIS A 217 -3.38 -4.12 -5.36
C HIS A 217 -4.73 -4.39 -6.00
N VAL A 218 -5.69 -4.93 -5.25
CA VAL A 218 -7.08 -5.10 -5.70
C VAL A 218 -7.73 -3.73 -5.98
N GLY A 219 -7.51 -2.73 -5.12
CA GLY A 219 -7.96 -1.35 -5.34
C GLY A 219 -7.42 -0.78 -6.66
N THR A 220 -6.11 -0.92 -6.89
CA THR A 220 -5.45 -0.50 -8.13
C THR A 220 -6.01 -1.23 -9.35
N TYR A 221 -6.28 -2.53 -9.23
CA TYR A 221 -6.91 -3.32 -10.29
C TYR A 221 -8.30 -2.78 -10.66
N LEU A 222 -9.13 -2.50 -9.65
CA LEU A 222 -10.48 -1.96 -9.85
C LEU A 222 -10.43 -0.56 -10.45
N ALA A 223 -9.57 0.33 -9.95
CA ALA A 223 -9.40 1.69 -10.47
C ALA A 223 -8.98 1.68 -11.95
N LEU A 224 -8.01 0.84 -12.31
CA LEU A 224 -7.58 0.69 -13.71
C LEU A 224 -8.68 0.11 -14.60
N ARG A 225 -9.45 -0.87 -14.12
CA ARG A 225 -10.62 -1.39 -14.85
C ARG A 225 -11.69 -0.33 -15.10
N ARG A 226 -11.95 0.57 -14.13
CA ARG A 226 -12.88 1.69 -14.32
C ARG A 226 -12.42 2.59 -15.46
N VAL A 227 -11.13 2.94 -15.50
CA VAL A 227 -10.53 3.74 -16.59
C VAL A 227 -10.72 3.07 -17.94
N MET A 228 -10.40 1.77 -18.05
CA MET A 228 -10.54 1.01 -19.31
C MET A 228 -12.00 0.93 -19.79
N ASN A 229 -12.94 0.69 -18.88
CA ASN A 229 -14.36 0.66 -19.25
C ASN A 229 -14.84 2.03 -19.74
N THR A 230 -14.40 3.12 -19.09
CA THR A 230 -14.77 4.47 -19.54
C THR A 230 -14.17 4.83 -20.90
N SER A 231 -12.93 4.44 -21.19
CA SER A 231 -12.32 4.73 -22.50
C SER A 231 -12.99 3.96 -23.63
N HIS A 232 -13.35 2.68 -23.41
CA HIS A 232 -14.05 1.86 -24.40
C HIS A 232 -15.43 2.43 -24.76
N HIS A 233 -16.21 2.87 -23.77
CA HIS A 233 -17.51 3.51 -24.02
C HIS A 233 -17.38 4.84 -24.78
N ILE A 234 -16.36 5.65 -24.48
CA ILE A 234 -16.09 6.91 -25.21
C ILE A 234 -15.71 6.62 -26.66
N HIS A 235 -14.82 5.64 -26.90
CA HIS A 235 -14.42 5.24 -28.24
C HIS A 235 -15.61 4.76 -29.07
N LEU A 236 -16.45 3.88 -28.51
CA LEU A 236 -17.66 3.38 -29.17
C LEU A 236 -18.68 4.50 -29.46
N ALA A 237 -18.87 5.44 -28.53
CA ALA A 237 -19.78 6.57 -28.73
C ALA A 237 -19.28 7.51 -29.84
N LEU A 238 -17.97 7.77 -29.90
CA LEU A 238 -17.36 8.57 -30.97
C LEU A 238 -17.51 7.88 -32.34
N THR A 239 -17.29 6.57 -32.42
CA THR A 239 -17.44 5.82 -33.69
C THR A 239 -18.89 5.73 -34.16
N ALA A 240 -19.86 5.64 -33.24
CA ALA A 240 -21.29 5.62 -33.58
C ALA A 240 -21.81 6.98 -34.08
N VAL A 241 -21.22 8.09 -33.62
CA VAL A 241 -21.58 9.45 -34.10
C VAL A 241 -21.06 9.70 -35.50
N THR A 242 -19.92 9.12 -35.88
CA THR A 242 -19.37 9.23 -37.23
C THR A 242 -20.14 8.42 -38.30
N GLU A 243 -20.99 7.46 -37.90
CA GLU A 243 -21.69 6.54 -38.81
C GLU A 243 -23.20 6.82 -38.97
N LYS A 244 -23.63 8.07 -38.75
CA LYS A 244 -25.06 8.42 -38.76
C LYS A 244 -25.62 8.59 -40.19
N LYS A 245 -26.22 7.53 -40.74
CA LYS A 245 -27.13 7.57 -41.91
C LYS A 245 -28.53 8.05 -41.46
N PRO A 246 -29.26 8.88 -42.23
CA PRO A 246 -30.49 9.53 -41.76
C PRO A 246 -31.65 8.54 -41.52
N PRO A 247 -32.50 8.75 -40.50
CA PRO A 247 -33.60 7.85 -40.17
C PRO A 247 -34.81 8.07 -41.08
N VAL A 248 -35.30 6.98 -41.68
CA VAL A 248 -36.61 6.92 -42.34
C VAL A 248 -37.69 6.71 -41.27
N ALA A 249 -38.73 7.54 -41.27
CA ALA A 249 -39.81 7.52 -40.30
C ALA A 249 -40.75 6.31 -40.49
N PRO A 250 -41.22 5.65 -39.40
CA PRO A 250 -42.35 4.74 -39.49
C PRO A 250 -43.66 5.46 -39.18
N VAL A 251 -44.61 5.34 -40.11
CA VAL A 251 -46.03 5.64 -39.93
C VAL A 251 -46.62 4.65 -38.93
N THR A 252 -47.43 5.10 -37.96
CA THR A 252 -48.24 4.16 -37.16
C THR A 252 -49.66 4.65 -36.93
N ARG A 253 -50.58 3.75 -37.23
CA ARG A 253 -52.03 3.87 -37.22
C ARG A 253 -52.61 3.45 -35.86
N THR A 254 -53.77 4.00 -35.54
CA THR A 254 -54.47 4.07 -34.25
C THR A 254 -55.07 2.76 -33.71
N ARG A 255 -55.04 2.56 -32.39
CA ARG A 255 -55.95 1.65 -31.64
C ARG A 255 -56.08 2.12 -30.17
N THR A 256 -57.17 2.82 -29.85
CA THR A 256 -57.29 3.66 -28.63
C THR A 256 -58.16 3.11 -27.48
N ALA A 257 -58.70 1.89 -27.53
CA ALA A 257 -59.67 1.46 -26.49
C ALA A 257 -59.10 0.59 -25.33
N ARG A 258 -57.99 -0.15 -25.51
CA ARG A 258 -57.33 -0.90 -24.41
C ARG A 258 -56.34 -0.08 -23.58
N VAL A 259 -56.15 1.19 -23.95
CA VAL A 259 -55.12 2.05 -23.36
C VAL A 259 -55.51 2.49 -21.95
N LYS A 260 -56.78 2.88 -21.71
CA LYS A 260 -57.19 3.55 -20.47
C LYS A 260 -57.01 2.70 -19.19
N GLN A 261 -57.31 1.40 -19.24
CA GLN A 261 -57.25 0.53 -18.06
C GLN A 261 -55.81 0.09 -17.74
N THR A 262 -55.00 -0.14 -18.77
CA THR A 262 -53.55 -0.37 -18.66
C THR A 262 -52.83 0.90 -18.18
N LEU A 263 -53.28 2.08 -18.62
CA LEU A 263 -52.73 3.38 -18.19
C LEU A 263 -52.93 3.62 -16.69
N HIS A 264 -54.09 3.25 -16.14
CA HIS A 264 -54.38 3.49 -14.71
C HIS A 264 -53.53 2.61 -13.77
N LEU A 265 -53.32 1.34 -14.13
CA LEU A 265 -52.40 0.44 -13.42
C LEU A 265 -50.94 0.86 -13.60
N LEU A 266 -50.54 1.30 -14.79
CA LEU A 266 -49.21 1.86 -15.05
C LEU A 266 -48.96 3.17 -14.28
N VAL A 267 -49.97 4.02 -14.10
CA VAL A 267 -49.85 5.29 -13.35
C VAL A 267 -49.69 5.05 -11.84
N HIS A 268 -50.40 4.07 -11.27
CA HIS A 268 -50.22 3.70 -9.86
C HIS A 268 -48.89 3.00 -9.59
N ALA A 269 -48.48 2.05 -10.44
CA ALA A 269 -47.14 1.43 -10.38
C ALA A 269 -46.02 2.45 -10.64
N SER A 270 -46.28 3.46 -11.49
CA SER A 270 -45.37 4.57 -11.75
C SER A 270 -45.22 5.48 -10.53
N ARG A 271 -46.29 5.78 -9.80
CA ARG A 271 -46.23 6.64 -8.60
C ARG A 271 -45.46 6.00 -7.44
N SER A 272 -45.70 4.72 -7.14
CA SER A 272 -44.92 4.00 -6.11
C SER A 272 -43.45 3.90 -6.51
N SER A 273 -43.18 3.58 -7.77
CA SER A 273 -41.82 3.58 -8.35
C SER A 273 -41.14 4.94 -8.24
N LEU A 274 -41.84 6.04 -8.55
CA LEU A 274 -41.27 7.40 -8.47
C LEU A 274 -40.93 7.80 -7.03
N GLN A 275 -41.75 7.39 -6.06
CA GLN A 275 -41.56 7.70 -4.65
C GLN A 275 -40.41 6.90 -4.04
N ASP A 276 -40.23 5.65 -4.46
CA ASP A 276 -39.05 4.84 -4.11
C ASP A 276 -37.78 5.36 -4.81
N GLN A 277 -37.86 5.82 -6.05
CA GLN A 277 -36.77 6.49 -6.77
C GLN A 277 -36.33 7.80 -6.06
N LEU A 278 -37.28 8.60 -5.56
CA LEU A 278 -37.00 9.82 -4.80
C LEU A 278 -36.39 9.52 -3.41
N LYS A 279 -36.85 8.46 -2.73
CA LYS A 279 -36.26 8.00 -1.47
C LYS A 279 -34.84 7.46 -1.69
N LEU A 280 -34.62 6.69 -2.75
CA LEU A 280 -33.32 6.13 -3.10
C LEU A 280 -32.32 7.24 -3.49
N SER A 281 -32.77 8.22 -4.28
CA SER A 281 -31.99 9.42 -4.62
C SER A 281 -31.58 10.22 -3.38
N ARG A 282 -32.47 10.35 -2.38
CA ARG A 282 -32.15 10.98 -1.09
C ARG A 282 -31.13 10.18 -0.28
N LYS A 283 -31.32 8.86 -0.13
CA LYS A 283 -30.38 7.98 0.57
C LYS A 283 -28.99 8.03 -0.06
N LYS A 284 -28.91 7.98 -1.40
CA LYS A 284 -27.65 8.10 -2.15
C LYS A 284 -26.94 9.44 -1.91
N ARG A 285 -27.67 10.55 -1.96
CA ARG A 285 -27.10 11.88 -1.63
C ARG A 285 -26.62 11.97 -0.19
N LEU A 286 -27.35 11.37 0.74
CA LEU A 286 -26.94 11.32 2.15
C LEU A 286 -25.66 10.51 2.31
N LEU A 287 -25.59 9.30 1.73
CA LEU A 287 -24.41 8.44 1.80
C LEU A 287 -23.17 9.13 1.23
N LEU A 288 -23.29 9.77 0.06
CA LEU A 288 -22.20 10.52 -0.55
C LEU A 288 -21.73 11.69 0.33
N ARG A 289 -22.67 12.43 0.95
CA ARG A 289 -22.32 13.52 1.88
C ARG A 289 -21.62 13.01 3.12
N VAL A 290 -22.12 11.92 3.71
CA VAL A 290 -21.48 11.28 4.87
C VAL A 290 -20.07 10.82 4.49
N ASN A 291 -19.92 10.14 3.36
CA ASN A 291 -18.61 9.71 2.86
C ASN A 291 -17.65 10.90 2.70
N LEU A 292 -18.11 12.01 2.11
CA LEU A 292 -17.29 13.22 1.96
C LEU A 292 -16.86 13.80 3.31
N VAL A 293 -17.79 13.96 4.26
CA VAL A 293 -17.48 14.52 5.58
C VAL A 293 -16.51 13.61 6.33
N VAL A 294 -16.72 12.30 6.32
CA VAL A 294 -15.83 11.32 6.96
C VAL A 294 -14.42 11.37 6.36
N ASN A 295 -14.30 11.41 5.04
CA ASN A 295 -12.99 11.48 4.39
C ASN A 295 -12.28 12.82 4.64
N MET A 296 -13.00 13.94 4.57
CA MET A 296 -12.41 15.25 4.86
C MET A 296 -11.94 15.37 6.31
N THR A 297 -12.74 14.88 7.27
CA THR A 297 -12.35 14.86 8.69
C THR A 297 -11.16 13.94 8.93
N LEU A 298 -11.14 12.76 8.31
CA LEU A 298 -9.99 11.85 8.37
C LEU A 298 -8.73 12.46 7.75
N GLY A 299 -8.84 13.10 6.59
CA GLY A 299 -7.72 13.77 5.93
C GLY A 299 -7.12 14.87 6.80
N MET A 300 -7.97 15.71 7.39
CA MET A 300 -7.53 16.76 8.34
C MET A 300 -6.88 16.16 9.59
N ALA A 301 -7.49 15.13 10.19
CA ALA A 301 -6.93 14.44 11.35
C ALA A 301 -5.55 13.84 11.04
N SER A 302 -5.40 13.20 9.87
CA SER A 302 -4.12 12.64 9.41
C SER A 302 -3.05 13.72 9.27
N ILE A 303 -3.36 14.87 8.66
CA ILE A 303 -2.41 16.00 8.55
C ILE A 303 -1.97 16.44 9.95
N LEU A 304 -2.91 16.65 10.88
CA LEU A 304 -2.59 17.09 12.24
C LEU A 304 -1.70 16.10 12.99
N VAL A 305 -2.01 14.80 12.89
CA VAL A 305 -1.23 13.74 13.56
C VAL A 305 0.17 13.62 12.95
N ILE A 306 0.29 13.66 11.62
CA ILE A 306 1.59 13.64 10.93
C ILE A 306 2.42 14.85 11.34
N THR A 307 1.86 16.06 11.27
CA THR A 307 2.57 17.28 11.67
C THR A 307 2.99 17.22 13.15
N ARG A 308 2.12 16.74 14.04
CA ARG A 308 2.45 16.56 15.45
C ARG A 308 3.64 15.61 15.64
N SER A 309 3.62 14.45 14.99
CA SER A 309 4.69 13.44 15.09
C SER A 309 6.02 13.96 14.56
N MET A 310 6.00 14.80 13.53
CA MET A 310 7.21 15.37 12.92
C MET A 310 7.80 16.55 13.70
N VAL A 311 6.96 17.39 14.32
CA VAL A 311 7.42 18.68 14.90
C VAL A 311 7.57 18.62 16.42
N ARG A 312 6.72 17.88 17.13
CA ARG A 312 6.66 17.92 18.61
C ARG A 312 7.35 16.74 19.32
N ARG A 313 8.25 16.06 18.63
CA ARG A 313 8.92 14.85 19.14
C ARG A 313 10.02 15.19 20.14
N THR A 314 10.27 14.30 21.09
CA THR A 314 11.50 14.36 21.91
C THR A 314 12.72 14.14 21.04
N HIS A 315 13.79 14.87 21.30
CA HIS A 315 15.05 14.69 20.58
C HIS A 315 15.67 13.34 20.96
N CYS A 316 16.08 12.56 19.95
CA CYS A 316 16.89 11.36 20.18
C CYS A 316 18.34 11.77 20.42
N PRO A 317 19.08 11.04 21.27
CA PRO A 317 20.50 11.35 21.52
C PRO A 317 21.35 11.13 20.26
N GLU A 318 22.53 11.77 20.19
CA GLU A 318 23.39 11.75 18.99
C GLU A 318 23.92 10.37 18.62
N TYR A 319 24.08 9.49 19.61
CA TYR A 319 24.47 8.09 19.41
C TYR A 319 23.32 7.22 18.84
N CYS A 320 22.10 7.76 18.76
CA CYS A 320 21.02 7.16 17.99
C CYS A 320 21.05 7.68 16.54
N ARG A 321 21.73 6.94 15.68
CA ARG A 321 22.05 7.37 14.30
C ARG A 321 20.85 7.26 13.35
N ALA A 322 19.93 6.34 13.63
CA ALA A 322 18.70 6.17 12.88
C ALA A 322 17.54 5.89 13.82
N TYR A 323 16.41 6.58 13.62
CA TYR A 323 15.22 6.44 14.43
C TYR A 323 13.94 6.57 13.60
N SER A 324 12.91 5.82 13.98
CA SER A 324 11.59 5.90 13.35
C SER A 324 10.73 6.99 14.02
N ARG A 325 9.57 7.29 13.43
CA ARG A 325 8.69 8.37 13.91
C ARG A 325 7.24 7.91 14.04
N PRO A 326 6.87 7.08 15.03
CA PRO A 326 5.49 6.63 15.17
C PRO A 326 4.51 7.81 15.26
N LEU A 327 3.33 7.65 14.66
CA LEU A 327 2.33 8.72 14.59
C LEU A 327 1.79 9.14 15.97
N PHE A 328 1.65 8.17 16.87
CA PHE A 328 0.98 8.34 18.17
C PHE A 328 1.94 8.36 19.37
N ASP A 329 3.24 8.16 19.13
CA ASP A 329 4.27 8.16 20.16
C ASP A 329 5.34 9.21 19.83
N LEU A 330 5.58 10.10 20.79
CA LEU A 330 6.51 11.21 20.68
C LEU A 330 7.88 10.91 21.31
N SER A 331 8.06 9.75 21.93
CA SER A 331 9.33 9.30 22.52
C SER A 331 10.37 8.97 21.46
N CYS A 332 11.62 8.72 21.84
CA CYS A 332 12.64 8.27 20.90
C CYS A 332 12.45 6.78 20.58
N HIS A 333 12.48 6.41 19.29
CA HIS A 333 12.43 5.03 18.84
C HIS A 333 13.64 4.77 17.95
N CYS A 334 14.77 4.46 18.58
CA CYS A 334 16.02 4.22 17.89
C CYS A 334 16.01 2.86 17.18
N ALA A 335 16.43 2.84 15.92
CA ALA A 335 16.61 1.63 15.13
C ALA A 335 18.10 1.27 14.98
N TYR A 336 18.99 2.26 14.97
CA TYR A 336 20.45 2.05 14.96
C TYR A 336 21.12 2.83 16.08
N VAL A 337 21.63 2.09 17.06
CA VAL A 337 22.36 2.62 18.22
C VAL A 337 23.86 2.44 17.97
N GLU A 338 24.63 3.53 17.98
CA GLU A 338 26.08 3.55 17.79
C GLU A 338 26.75 4.21 19.00
N VAL A 339 27.11 3.41 19.99
CA VAL A 339 27.79 3.89 21.20
C VAL A 339 29.29 3.78 21.02
N ASN A 340 29.99 4.90 21.23
CA ASN A 340 31.43 4.96 21.33
C ASN A 340 31.80 5.60 22.66
N CYS A 341 32.22 4.79 23.64
CA CYS A 341 32.43 5.27 25.00
C CYS A 341 33.50 6.36 25.10
N VAL A 342 34.56 6.28 24.29
CA VAL A 342 35.61 7.32 24.23
C VAL A 342 35.06 8.65 23.72
N LEU A 343 34.23 8.63 22.67
CA LEU A 343 33.60 9.87 22.15
C LEU A 343 32.58 10.45 23.13
N GLN A 344 31.90 9.59 23.90
CA GLN A 344 30.92 9.99 24.91
C GLN A 344 31.56 10.37 26.25
N GLY A 345 32.87 10.22 26.42
CA GLY A 345 33.57 10.50 27.68
C GLY A 345 33.18 9.56 28.83
N ILE A 346 32.70 8.35 28.51
CA ILE A 346 32.28 7.33 29.48
C ILE A 346 33.11 6.06 29.32
N VAL A 347 32.90 5.11 30.22
CA VAL A 347 33.60 3.81 30.22
C VAL A 347 32.60 2.67 30.07
N ASP A 348 31.49 2.75 30.80
CA ASP A 348 30.38 1.80 30.77
C ASP A 348 29.25 2.28 29.82
N PRO A 349 28.86 1.50 28.80
CA PRO A 349 27.80 1.86 27.86
C PRO A 349 26.39 1.64 28.40
N LEU A 350 26.21 0.86 29.48
CA LEU A 350 24.87 0.40 29.93
C LEU A 350 23.87 1.53 30.22
N PRO A 351 24.24 2.66 30.85
CA PRO A 351 23.31 3.77 31.07
C PRO A 351 22.76 4.38 29.77
N LEU A 352 23.49 4.26 28.66
CA LEU A 352 23.05 4.76 27.35
C LEU A 352 22.07 3.83 26.65
N LEU A 353 21.96 2.58 27.10
CA LEU A 353 21.07 1.56 26.55
C LEU A 353 19.72 1.51 27.28
N ASP A 354 19.41 2.48 28.14
CA ASP A 354 18.12 2.56 28.83
C ASP A 354 16.97 2.67 27.81
N PRO A 355 15.98 1.75 27.82
CA PRO A 355 14.84 1.81 26.90
C PRO A 355 13.99 3.08 27.06
N ALA A 356 14.06 3.78 28.19
CA ALA A 356 13.40 5.09 28.36
C ALA A 356 14.07 6.19 27.51
N ILE A 357 15.35 6.02 27.14
CA ILE A 357 16.12 7.00 26.37
C ILE A 357 16.07 6.67 24.87
N VAL A 358 16.37 5.42 24.51
CA VAL A 358 16.49 5.00 23.10
C VAL A 358 15.28 4.25 22.55
N GLY A 359 14.31 3.91 23.40
CA GLY A 359 13.18 3.04 23.04
C GLY A 359 13.57 1.57 22.98
N THR A 360 12.69 0.71 22.49
CA THR A 360 12.88 -0.76 22.45
C THR A 360 13.03 -1.31 21.03
N ASN A 361 13.06 -0.44 20.01
CA ASN A 361 13.02 -0.81 18.59
C ASN A 361 14.41 -0.95 17.94
N ALA A 362 15.47 -1.01 18.74
CA ALA A 362 16.82 -1.11 18.23
C ALA A 362 16.96 -2.39 17.39
N LEU A 363 17.30 -2.21 16.11
CA LEU A 363 17.50 -3.27 15.15
C LEU A 363 18.98 -3.62 15.09
N TYR A 364 19.83 -2.60 14.97
CA TYR A 364 21.28 -2.73 14.94
C TYR A 364 21.86 -1.98 16.15
N MET A 365 22.84 -2.60 16.78
CA MET A 365 23.57 -2.00 17.91
C MET A 365 25.07 -2.18 17.70
N GLU A 366 25.79 -1.08 17.74
CA GLU A 366 27.24 -1.04 17.69
C GLU A 366 27.76 -0.41 18.98
N ILE A 367 28.62 -1.14 19.69
CA ILE A 367 29.26 -0.68 20.91
C ILE A 367 30.76 -0.76 20.71
N SER A 368 31.42 0.38 20.83
CA SER A 368 32.83 0.53 20.50
C SER A 368 33.61 1.23 21.60
N ARG A 369 34.85 0.75 21.83
CA ARG A 369 35.81 1.37 22.76
C ARG A 369 35.28 1.51 24.20
N CYS A 370 34.47 0.56 24.63
CA CYS A 370 33.88 0.49 25.96
C CYS A 370 34.55 -0.59 26.81
N ASP A 371 34.50 -0.44 28.13
CA ASP A 371 34.92 -1.48 29.07
C ASP A 371 33.78 -2.51 29.19
N LEU A 372 34.00 -3.69 28.64
CA LEU A 372 33.03 -4.78 28.56
C LEU A 372 33.74 -6.10 28.87
N SER A 373 34.44 -6.18 30.01
CA SER A 373 35.28 -7.34 30.37
C SER A 373 34.56 -8.69 30.25
N SER A 374 33.27 -8.75 30.60
CA SER A 374 32.42 -9.95 30.56
C SER A 374 31.31 -9.89 29.49
N GLY A 375 31.45 -8.99 28.51
CA GLY A 375 30.41 -8.74 27.50
C GLY A 375 29.23 -7.91 28.03
N LEU A 376 28.11 -7.95 27.31
CA LEU A 376 26.89 -7.25 27.69
C LEU A 376 25.98 -8.16 28.54
N PRO A 377 25.43 -7.67 29.67
CA PRO A 377 24.45 -8.42 30.44
C PRO A 377 23.17 -8.67 29.64
N ALA A 378 22.58 -9.85 29.76
CA ALA A 378 21.31 -10.22 29.12
C ALA A 378 20.18 -9.27 29.51
N ALA A 379 20.16 -8.79 30.75
CA ALA A 379 19.18 -7.81 31.22
C ALA A 379 19.22 -6.48 30.43
N SER A 380 20.41 -6.06 29.98
CA SER A 380 20.56 -4.84 29.17
C SER A 380 20.06 -5.02 27.73
N LEU A 381 20.11 -6.23 27.20
CA LEU A 381 19.67 -6.55 25.85
C LEU A 381 18.19 -7.01 25.78
N ALA A 382 17.64 -7.50 26.89
CA ALA A 382 16.28 -8.02 27.00
C ALA A 382 15.18 -7.09 26.49
N PRO A 383 15.24 -5.75 26.65
CA PRO A 383 14.23 -4.85 26.08
C PRO A 383 14.18 -4.84 24.54
N PHE A 384 15.28 -5.20 23.87
CA PHE A 384 15.45 -5.07 22.42
C PHE A 384 15.14 -6.37 21.67
N GLN A 385 13.86 -6.75 21.66
CA GLN A 385 13.38 -7.99 21.02
C GLN A 385 13.56 -8.01 19.49
N ASP A 386 13.74 -6.83 18.89
CA ASP A 386 13.95 -6.67 17.45
C ASP A 386 15.42 -6.61 17.02
N LEU A 387 16.35 -6.68 17.99
CA LEU A 387 17.78 -6.59 17.75
C LEU A 387 18.24 -7.77 16.89
N SER A 388 18.69 -7.47 15.67
CA SER A 388 19.11 -8.46 14.67
C SER A 388 20.63 -8.53 14.54
N LYS A 389 21.32 -7.41 14.75
CA LYS A 389 22.78 -7.30 14.59
C LYS A 389 23.40 -6.58 15.78
N LEU A 390 24.40 -7.20 16.38
CA LEU A 390 25.17 -6.65 17.49
C LEU A 390 26.66 -6.63 17.15
N LEU A 391 27.29 -5.47 17.27
CA LEU A 391 28.71 -5.29 17.03
C LEU A 391 29.38 -4.82 18.33
N ILE A 392 30.43 -5.52 18.75
CA ILE A 392 31.30 -5.14 19.87
C ILE A 392 32.72 -4.97 19.34
N LEU A 393 33.19 -3.73 19.31
CA LEU A 393 34.44 -3.36 18.66
C LEU A 393 35.41 -2.73 19.65
N TYR A 394 36.69 -3.11 19.59
CA TYR A 394 37.74 -2.47 20.40
C TYR A 394 37.45 -2.50 21.92
N SER A 395 36.97 -3.63 22.44
CA SER A 395 36.68 -3.80 23.86
C SER A 395 37.83 -4.53 24.59
N ASN A 396 37.81 -4.52 25.91
CA ASN A 396 38.68 -5.36 26.74
C ASN A 396 38.04 -6.71 27.11
N MET A 397 36.97 -7.13 26.42
CA MET A 397 36.22 -8.35 26.70
C MET A 397 37.11 -9.60 26.68
N THR A 398 37.07 -10.37 27.77
CA THR A 398 37.82 -11.62 27.97
C THR A 398 36.93 -12.85 28.04
N SER A 399 35.68 -12.70 28.46
CA SER A 399 34.65 -13.74 28.45
C SER A 399 33.28 -13.14 28.14
N TRP A 400 32.30 -13.97 27.79
CA TRP A 400 30.90 -13.56 27.67
C TRP A 400 30.01 -14.80 27.79
N ASP A 401 29.32 -14.89 28.93
CA ASP A 401 28.62 -16.12 29.32
C ASP A 401 27.09 -15.99 29.36
N GLU A 402 26.59 -14.76 29.30
CA GLU A 402 25.15 -14.51 29.32
C GLU A 402 24.51 -14.71 27.94
N PRO A 403 23.30 -15.29 27.87
CA PRO A 403 22.66 -15.60 26.60
C PRO A 403 22.21 -14.34 25.85
N LEU A 404 22.26 -14.42 24.52
CA LEU A 404 21.75 -13.39 23.64
C LEU A 404 20.22 -13.48 23.48
N PRO A 405 19.53 -12.36 23.24
CA PRO A 405 18.12 -12.38 22.84
C PRO A 405 17.91 -13.22 21.57
N PRO A 406 16.78 -13.93 21.45
CA PRO A 406 16.53 -14.84 20.32
C PRO A 406 16.44 -14.15 18.96
N GLY A 407 16.29 -12.81 18.92
CA GLY A 407 16.27 -12.04 17.68
C GLY A 407 17.66 -11.79 17.07
N VAL A 408 18.74 -11.97 17.85
CA VAL A 408 20.10 -11.64 17.43
C VAL A 408 20.65 -12.74 16.54
N ASN A 409 20.73 -12.46 15.25
CA ASN A 409 21.19 -13.43 14.24
C ASN A 409 22.64 -13.18 13.79
N HIS A 410 23.15 -11.96 14.02
CA HIS A 410 24.49 -11.57 13.61
C HIS A 410 25.23 -10.89 14.76
N VAL A 411 26.34 -11.49 15.19
CA VAL A 411 27.23 -10.89 16.19
C VAL A 411 28.61 -10.72 15.60
N ILE A 412 29.17 -9.52 15.72
CA ILE A 412 30.52 -9.21 15.28
C ILE A 412 31.31 -8.72 16.49
N VAL A 413 32.24 -9.56 16.95
CA VAL A 413 33.22 -9.16 17.96
C VAL A 413 34.56 -8.95 17.27
N ARG A 414 35.13 -7.75 17.36
CA ARG A 414 36.43 -7.44 16.76
C ARG A 414 37.35 -6.72 17.74
N ARG A 415 38.64 -7.07 17.68
CA ARG A 415 39.70 -6.44 18.49
C ARG A 415 39.34 -6.41 19.98
N SER A 416 38.92 -7.57 20.49
CA SER A 416 38.70 -7.83 21.92
C SER A 416 39.84 -8.69 22.49
N ARG A 417 39.85 -8.96 23.79
CA ARG A 417 40.87 -9.78 24.47
C ARG A 417 40.44 -11.24 24.66
N LEU A 418 39.46 -11.69 23.88
CA LEU A 418 38.98 -13.07 23.89
C LEU A 418 40.08 -14.03 23.46
N GLN A 419 40.28 -15.09 24.24
CA GLN A 419 41.20 -16.20 23.91
C GLN A 419 40.47 -17.40 23.28
N SER A 420 39.14 -17.45 23.44
CA SER A 420 38.27 -18.50 22.93
C SER A 420 36.92 -17.90 22.49
N VAL A 421 36.12 -18.68 21.76
CA VAL A 421 34.74 -18.30 21.43
C VAL A 421 33.91 -18.31 22.72
N PRO A 422 33.25 -17.21 23.10
CA PRO A 422 32.46 -17.13 24.32
C PRO A 422 31.24 -18.06 24.28
N SER A 423 30.81 -18.54 25.45
CA SER A 423 29.66 -19.44 25.55
C SER A 423 28.35 -18.77 25.11
N ALA A 424 28.23 -17.45 25.25
CA ALA A 424 27.11 -16.66 24.72
C ALA A 424 26.92 -16.78 23.18
N LEU A 425 27.98 -17.09 22.44
CA LEU A 425 27.97 -17.27 20.98
C LEU A 425 27.96 -18.74 20.56
N GLY A 426 28.25 -19.65 21.48
CA GLY A 426 28.02 -21.07 21.29
C GLY A 426 26.52 -21.30 21.36
N GLY A 427 25.88 -21.57 20.22
CA GLY A 427 24.51 -22.08 20.23
C GLY A 427 24.38 -23.32 21.13
N PRO A 428 23.16 -23.74 21.47
CA PRO A 428 22.95 -25.02 22.14
C PRO A 428 23.58 -26.20 21.39
#